data_AF-A0A3A9VPI4-F1
#
_entry.id   AF-A0A3A9VPI4-F1
#
_cell.length_a   1.000
_cell.length_b   1.000
_cell.length_c   1.000
_cell.angle_alpha   90.00
_cell.angle_beta   90.00
_cell.angle_gamma   90.00
#
_symmetry.space_group_name_H-M   'P 1'
#
loop_
_entity.id
_entity.type
_entity.pdbx_description
1 polymer ?
#
loop_
_entity_poly.entity_id
_entity_poly.type
_entity_poly.pdbx_seq_one_letter_code
_entity_poly.pdbx_strand_id
1 'polypeptide(L)'
;MKTLVTLALSLTLSFCINANEKNSSLKANFEIGNPEITSINVMTFGPENILFIGDSKSAQIIAIDVSKDPKTDNSKVKIDLLDKLIADMLGAGTDEVQITDMAVNPENNNIYISVHHSSGKAVLFRVENNTLKKMSLETISHSKLSLTDPVAIDAKDKRGRELRKWAVAEMKYNSGRIFLSGLSNKEFASTFRAIDFPFNNKQNQTSLEIYHAAHGQYETHAPIKTFIPTTVKGSKAIIAGYTCTPLVVFPMDKIKPGTHNKGKTIAELGNGNTPVDIIEVKNEDKRYLLIANTNRPLMKLDFTDLESYNEELTTPVTKKGASAGVTYVNLPYVNVQQLDTLKDIGFLMIQRESSGNLALKVGSNWWFK
;
A
#
# COMPACT_ATOMS: atom_id res chain seq x y z
N MET A 1 19.84 66.54 -52.50
CA MET A 1 20.03 65.39 -51.58
C MET A 1 19.10 65.57 -50.39
N LYS A 2 17.95 64.90 -50.37
CA LYS A 2 17.05 64.81 -49.21
C LYS A 2 16.78 63.32 -49.02
N THR A 3 17.42 62.72 -48.03
CA THR A 3 17.34 61.29 -47.75
C THR A 3 16.11 61.05 -46.88
N LEU A 4 15.11 60.36 -47.41
CA LEU A 4 14.02 59.79 -46.62
C LEU A 4 14.60 58.66 -45.76
N VAL A 5 14.37 58.71 -44.45
CA VAL A 5 14.59 57.59 -43.54
C VAL A 5 13.23 56.95 -43.29
N THR A 6 13.00 55.80 -43.92
CA THR A 6 11.80 54.98 -43.73
C THR A 6 12.02 54.13 -42.47
N LEU A 7 11.26 54.39 -41.41
CA LEU A 7 11.31 53.61 -40.17
C LEU A 7 10.46 52.34 -40.36
N ALA A 8 11.11 51.20 -40.55
CA ALA A 8 10.43 49.90 -40.60
C ALA A 8 10.21 49.38 -39.17
N LEU A 9 8.96 49.39 -38.72
CA LEU A 9 8.55 48.81 -37.45
C LEU A 9 8.29 47.31 -37.64
N SER A 10 9.27 46.46 -37.29
CA SER A 10 9.08 45.00 -37.31
C SER A 10 8.27 44.57 -36.10
N LEU A 11 7.00 44.21 -36.31
CA LEU A 11 6.12 43.65 -35.30
C LEU A 11 6.47 42.15 -35.13
N THR A 12 7.33 41.81 -34.16
CA THR A 12 7.58 40.42 -33.76
C THR A 12 6.39 39.91 -32.95
N LEU A 13 5.51 39.16 -33.60
CA LEU A 13 4.39 38.47 -32.96
C LEU A 13 4.95 37.29 -32.14
N SER A 14 5.13 37.47 -30.83
CA SER A 14 5.45 36.38 -29.92
C SER A 14 4.21 35.49 -29.76
N PHE A 15 4.22 34.33 -30.41
CA PHE A 15 3.29 33.25 -30.10
C PHE A 15 3.68 32.65 -28.75
N CYS A 16 3.04 33.11 -27.67
CA CYS A 16 3.00 32.36 -26.43
C CYS A 16 2.17 31.09 -26.67
N ILE A 17 2.84 29.97 -26.92
CA ILE A 17 2.21 28.66 -26.82
C ILE A 17 1.92 28.45 -25.33
N ASN A 18 0.72 28.80 -24.89
CA ASN A 18 0.17 28.25 -23.66
C ASN A 18 0.05 26.75 -23.89
N ALA A 19 1.01 25.98 -23.39
CA ALA A 19 0.79 24.56 -23.15
C ALA A 19 -0.36 24.48 -22.15
N ASN A 20 -1.58 24.29 -22.66
CA ASN A 20 -2.66 23.77 -21.85
C ASN A 20 -2.15 22.43 -21.32
N GLU A 21 -1.69 22.39 -20.07
CA GLU A 21 -1.74 21.16 -19.30
C GLU A 21 -3.19 20.72 -19.37
N LYS A 22 -3.48 19.71 -20.21
CA LYS A 22 -4.79 19.09 -20.23
C LYS A 22 -5.00 18.56 -18.82
N ASN A 23 -5.81 19.26 -18.02
CA ASN A 23 -6.24 18.78 -16.71
C ASN A 23 -6.70 17.34 -16.88
N SER A 24 -5.97 16.39 -16.30
CA SER A 24 -6.31 14.98 -16.41
C SER A 24 -7.71 14.77 -15.83
N SER A 25 -8.51 13.95 -16.50
CA SER A 25 -9.81 13.54 -15.98
C SER A 25 -9.70 12.85 -14.62
N LEU A 26 -8.54 12.26 -14.31
CA LEU A 26 -8.27 11.63 -13.01
C LEU A 26 -8.23 12.63 -11.85
N LYS A 27 -7.90 13.89 -12.14
CA LYS A 27 -7.75 14.97 -11.15
C LYS A 27 -8.87 16.01 -11.24
N ALA A 28 -9.91 15.75 -12.04
CA ALA A 28 -10.97 16.70 -12.33
C ALA A 28 -11.73 17.18 -11.07
N ASN A 29 -11.81 16.35 -10.04
CA ASN A 29 -12.51 16.65 -8.78
C ASN A 29 -11.56 17.07 -7.65
N PHE A 30 -10.33 17.46 -7.96
CA PHE A 30 -9.35 17.84 -6.93
C PHE A 30 -9.54 19.30 -6.53
N GLU A 31 -9.50 19.54 -5.23
CA GLU A 31 -9.48 20.87 -4.61
C GLU A 31 -8.10 21.17 -4.01
N ILE A 32 -7.78 22.44 -3.81
CA ILE A 32 -6.52 22.86 -3.16
C ILE A 32 -6.82 23.20 -1.70
N GLY A 33 -6.11 22.58 -0.77
CA GLY A 33 -6.24 22.88 0.66
C GLY A 33 -5.67 21.78 1.53
N ASN A 34 -6.08 21.76 2.80
CA ASN A 34 -5.75 20.69 3.73
C ASN A 34 -6.75 19.53 3.56
N PRO A 35 -6.29 18.28 3.32
CA PRO A 35 -7.16 17.13 3.20
C PRO A 35 -7.77 16.65 4.52
N GLU A 36 -7.42 17.27 5.66
CA GLU A 36 -7.91 16.93 7.00
C GLU A 36 -7.65 15.45 7.35
N ILE A 37 -6.44 14.98 7.04
CA ILE A 37 -5.97 13.62 7.36
C ILE A 37 -5.74 13.52 8.87
N THR A 38 -6.43 12.58 9.52
CA THR A 38 -6.33 12.36 10.97
C THR A 38 -5.53 11.11 11.34
N SER A 39 -5.40 10.18 10.39
CA SER A 39 -4.55 8.98 10.49
C SER A 39 -4.09 8.55 9.10
N ILE A 40 -2.94 7.89 9.00
CA ILE A 40 -2.46 7.24 7.78
C ILE A 40 -2.18 5.80 8.13
N ASN A 41 -3.08 4.89 7.73
CA ASN A 41 -2.94 3.45 8.01
C ASN A 41 -2.25 2.71 6.88
N VAL A 42 -2.47 3.18 5.65
CA VAL A 42 -2.00 2.54 4.43
C VAL A 42 -2.00 3.55 3.29
N MET A 43 -1.10 3.36 2.35
CA MET A 43 -0.80 4.19 1.21
C MET A 43 -0.58 3.31 -0.02
N THR A 44 -0.97 3.82 -1.18
CA THR A 44 -0.66 3.17 -2.46
C THR A 44 -0.62 4.23 -3.55
N PHE A 45 0.25 4.05 -4.54
CA PHE A 45 0.24 4.88 -5.73
C PHE A 45 -0.77 4.37 -6.76
N GLY A 46 -1.42 5.29 -7.45
CA GLY A 46 -1.99 5.05 -8.77
C GLY A 46 -1.27 5.87 -9.85
N PRO A 47 -1.89 6.06 -11.02
CA PRO A 47 -1.27 6.76 -12.14
C PRO A 47 -1.10 8.25 -11.84
N GLU A 48 -0.31 8.91 -12.69
CA GLU A 48 -0.14 10.37 -12.70
C GLU A 48 0.31 10.98 -11.36
N ASN A 49 1.12 10.24 -10.60
CA ASN A 49 1.65 10.65 -9.30
C ASN A 49 0.54 10.93 -8.27
N ILE A 50 -0.54 10.14 -8.28
CA ILE A 50 -1.60 10.23 -7.27
C ILE A 50 -1.28 9.25 -6.14
N LEU A 51 -1.04 9.77 -4.94
CA LEU A 51 -0.88 8.99 -3.73
C LEU A 51 -2.25 8.85 -3.04
N PHE A 52 -2.71 7.61 -2.90
CA PHE A 52 -3.91 7.30 -2.13
C PHE A 52 -3.55 6.99 -0.69
N ILE A 53 -4.32 7.54 0.25
CA ILE A 53 -4.12 7.44 1.69
C ILE A 53 -5.41 6.91 2.33
N GLY A 54 -5.27 5.85 3.12
CA GLY A 54 -6.32 5.31 3.97
C GLY A 54 -6.30 5.94 5.36
N ASP A 55 -7.33 6.72 5.69
CA ASP A 55 -7.51 7.31 7.01
C ASP A 55 -8.62 6.56 7.75
N SER A 56 -8.23 5.58 8.57
CA SER A 56 -9.20 4.75 9.30
C SER A 56 -9.90 5.51 10.40
N LYS A 57 -9.23 6.46 11.07
CA LYS A 57 -9.83 7.25 12.15
C LYS A 57 -11.01 8.07 11.63
N SER A 58 -10.85 8.78 10.51
CA SER A 58 -11.95 9.48 9.84
C SER A 58 -12.82 8.59 8.94
N ALA A 59 -12.43 7.33 8.71
CA ALA A 59 -13.03 6.42 7.72
C ALA A 59 -13.21 7.08 6.35
N GLN A 60 -12.09 7.51 5.78
CA GLN A 60 -12.06 8.13 4.46
C GLN A 60 -10.85 7.64 3.68
N ILE A 61 -10.94 7.77 2.36
CA ILE A 61 -9.81 7.63 1.44
C ILE A 61 -9.51 9.01 0.88
N ILE A 62 -8.24 9.40 0.89
CA ILE A 62 -7.77 10.66 0.31
C ILE A 62 -6.90 10.31 -0.89
N ALA A 63 -7.04 11.04 -1.98
CA ALA A 63 -6.11 11.03 -3.10
C ALA A 63 -5.40 12.38 -3.12
N ILE A 64 -4.09 12.41 -2.98
CA ILE A 64 -3.28 13.63 -3.08
C ILE A 64 -2.45 13.62 -4.35
N ASP A 65 -2.36 14.76 -5.03
CA ASP A 65 -1.54 14.94 -6.22
C ASP A 65 -0.13 15.37 -5.82
N VAL A 66 0.84 14.49 -6.09
CA VAL A 66 2.27 14.74 -5.88
C VAL A 66 3.04 14.84 -7.21
N SER A 67 2.34 15.16 -8.31
CA SER A 67 2.96 15.30 -9.65
C SER A 67 3.98 16.43 -9.77
N LYS A 68 3.95 17.41 -8.86
CA LYS A 68 4.96 18.48 -8.78
C LYS A 68 6.28 18.02 -8.15
N ASP A 69 6.31 16.82 -7.58
CA ASP A 69 7.51 16.30 -6.93
C ASP A 69 8.55 15.87 -7.97
N PRO A 70 9.82 16.25 -7.79
CA PRO A 70 10.85 16.01 -8.79
C PRO A 70 11.13 14.51 -8.92
N LYS A 71 11.48 14.09 -10.13
CA LYS A 71 12.07 12.76 -10.33
C LYS A 71 13.40 12.66 -9.59
N THR A 72 13.61 11.54 -8.90
CA THR A 72 14.78 11.31 -8.06
C THR A 72 15.45 9.97 -8.37
N ASP A 73 16.71 9.82 -7.94
CA ASP A 73 17.41 8.53 -7.91
C ASP A 73 17.57 8.07 -6.44
N ASN A 74 16.73 7.12 -6.07
CA ASN A 74 16.79 6.40 -4.78
C ASN A 74 17.29 4.95 -4.96
N SER A 75 17.93 4.61 -6.08
CA SER A 75 18.40 3.24 -6.38
C SER A 75 19.44 2.69 -5.39
N LYS A 76 20.08 3.60 -4.63
CA LYS A 76 21.09 3.28 -3.61
C LYS A 76 20.69 3.81 -2.24
N VAL A 77 19.40 4.05 -2.01
CA VAL A 77 18.94 4.60 -0.74
C VAL A 77 19.36 3.70 0.40
N LYS A 78 19.99 4.32 1.39
CA LYS A 78 20.32 3.72 2.67
C LYS A 78 20.24 4.82 3.73
N ILE A 79 19.20 4.74 4.56
CA ILE A 79 19.05 5.63 5.71
C ILE A 79 19.07 4.75 6.95
N ASP A 80 20.17 4.81 7.70
CA ASP A 80 20.32 4.17 9.00
C ASP A 80 19.68 5.04 10.09
N LEU A 81 19.27 4.42 11.21
CA LEU A 81 18.60 5.06 12.34
C LEU A 81 17.38 5.90 11.94
N LEU A 82 16.56 5.38 11.03
CA LEU A 82 15.40 6.08 10.45
C LEU A 82 14.40 6.57 11.50
N ASP A 83 14.08 5.74 12.50
CA ASP A 83 13.20 6.12 13.62
C ASP A 83 13.78 7.27 14.43
N LYS A 84 15.08 7.24 14.73
CA LYS A 84 15.77 8.34 15.39
C LYS A 84 15.75 9.62 14.56
N LEU A 85 16.05 9.53 13.25
CA LEU A 85 16.01 10.68 12.35
C LEU A 85 14.62 11.32 12.31
N ILE A 86 13.57 10.50 12.22
CA ILE A 86 12.17 10.95 12.27
C ILE A 86 11.87 11.61 13.63
N ALA A 87 12.24 10.97 14.73
CA ALA A 87 12.00 11.48 16.08
C ALA A 87 12.68 12.84 16.31
N ASP A 88 13.95 12.98 15.90
CA ASP A 88 14.69 14.24 15.97
C ASP A 88 14.00 15.36 15.15
N MET A 89 13.53 15.04 13.93
CA MET A 89 12.81 15.99 13.07
C MET A 89 11.44 16.41 13.65
N LEU A 90 10.86 15.61 14.53
CA LEU A 90 9.59 15.88 15.20
C LEU A 90 9.77 16.45 16.62
N GLY A 91 10.99 16.49 17.14
CA GLY A 91 11.27 16.90 18.53
C GLY A 91 10.70 15.92 19.56
N ALA A 92 10.77 14.61 19.27
CA ALA A 92 10.17 13.54 20.04
C ALA A 92 11.18 12.43 20.40
N GLY A 93 10.79 11.52 21.29
CA GLY A 93 11.50 10.25 21.52
C GLY A 93 11.25 9.22 20.42
N THR A 94 12.17 8.26 20.27
CA THR A 94 11.99 7.15 19.30
C THR A 94 10.82 6.22 19.67
N ASP A 95 10.46 6.15 20.95
CA ASP A 95 9.30 5.44 21.47
C ASP A 95 7.98 6.18 21.25
N GLU A 96 8.04 7.45 20.85
CA GLU A 96 6.88 8.28 20.53
C GLU A 96 6.52 8.29 19.05
N VAL A 97 7.35 7.67 18.19
CA VAL A 97 7.13 7.62 16.75
C VAL A 97 6.99 6.18 16.26
N GLN A 98 6.03 5.95 15.38
CA GLN A 98 5.80 4.65 14.75
C GLN A 98 5.64 4.84 13.25
N ILE A 99 6.48 4.16 12.46
CA ILE A 99 6.27 4.06 11.01
C ILE A 99 5.05 3.17 10.76
N THR A 100 4.06 3.71 10.06
CA THR A 100 2.79 3.03 9.80
C THR A 100 2.74 2.38 8.43
N ASP A 101 3.32 3.02 7.42
CA ASP A 101 3.35 2.49 6.06
C ASP A 101 4.42 3.17 5.19
N MET A 102 4.84 2.51 4.09
CA MET A 102 5.75 3.02 3.06
C MET A 102 5.18 2.77 1.66
N ALA A 103 5.26 3.79 0.78
CA ALA A 103 4.91 3.66 -0.63
C ALA A 103 5.92 4.35 -1.55
N VAL A 104 6.29 3.71 -2.65
CA VAL A 104 7.21 4.22 -3.66
C VAL A 104 6.42 4.71 -4.86
N ASN A 105 6.68 5.94 -5.28
CA ASN A 105 6.06 6.47 -6.48
C ASN A 105 6.72 5.86 -7.74
N PRO A 106 5.99 5.10 -8.57
CA PRO A 106 6.56 4.40 -9.72
C PRO A 106 6.99 5.32 -10.87
N GLU A 107 6.51 6.56 -10.90
CA GLU A 107 6.80 7.53 -11.97
C GLU A 107 8.07 8.34 -11.68
N ASN A 108 8.28 8.69 -10.40
CA ASN A 108 9.33 9.62 -9.99
C ASN A 108 10.34 9.07 -8.98
N ASN A 109 10.18 7.82 -8.52
CA ASN A 109 11.05 7.09 -7.57
C ASN A 109 11.17 7.71 -6.16
N ASN A 110 10.34 8.69 -5.80
CA ASN A 110 10.29 9.17 -4.42
C ASN A 110 9.67 8.11 -3.51
N ILE A 111 10.15 8.04 -2.28
CA ILE A 111 9.66 7.09 -1.26
C ILE A 111 8.88 7.90 -0.23
N TYR A 112 7.66 7.49 0.07
CA TYR A 112 6.77 8.15 1.01
C TYR A 112 6.66 7.28 2.24
N ILE A 113 6.84 7.88 3.42
CA ILE A 113 6.83 7.17 4.70
C ILE A 113 5.83 7.88 5.59
N SER A 114 4.83 7.13 6.05
CA SER A 114 3.86 7.62 7.02
C SER A 114 4.29 7.26 8.43
N VAL A 115 4.10 8.21 9.34
CA VAL A 115 4.50 8.10 10.74
C VAL A 115 3.33 8.54 11.61
N HIS A 116 3.02 7.72 12.60
CA HIS A 116 2.14 8.09 13.70
C HIS A 116 2.96 8.55 14.90
N HIS A 117 2.62 9.70 15.44
CA HIS A 117 3.19 10.23 16.67
C HIS A 117 2.27 9.89 17.86
N SER A 118 2.84 9.62 19.04
CA SER A 118 2.12 9.27 20.29
C SER A 118 0.98 10.25 20.65
N SER A 119 1.18 11.54 20.36
CA SER A 119 0.18 12.62 20.44
C SER A 119 -1.08 12.44 19.56
N GLY A 120 -1.14 11.42 18.70
CA GLY A 120 -2.27 11.13 17.82
C GLY A 120 -2.20 11.83 16.46
N LYS A 121 -1.07 12.44 16.11
CA LYS A 121 -0.84 13.10 14.81
C LYS A 121 -0.24 12.13 13.80
N ALA A 122 -0.73 12.16 12.56
CA ALA A 122 -0.08 11.52 11.42
C ALA A 122 0.82 12.52 10.70
N VAL A 123 2.01 12.06 10.29
CA VAL A 123 2.99 12.86 9.55
C VAL A 123 3.45 12.09 8.33
N LEU A 124 3.51 12.77 7.18
CA LEU A 124 4.04 12.22 5.94
C LEU A 124 5.45 12.75 5.70
N PHE A 125 6.37 11.84 5.42
CA PHE A 125 7.72 12.15 4.98
C PHE A 125 7.92 11.67 3.54
N ARG A 126 8.87 12.30 2.84
CA ARG A 126 9.34 11.92 1.52
C ARG A 126 10.85 11.75 1.55
N VAL A 127 11.36 10.66 1.00
CA VAL A 127 12.77 10.50 0.68
C VAL A 127 12.99 10.89 -0.78
N GLU A 128 13.76 11.96 -0.94
CA GLU A 128 14.15 12.52 -2.23
C GLU A 128 15.68 12.62 -2.25
N ASN A 129 16.30 12.01 -3.25
CA ASN A 129 17.76 11.92 -3.43
C ASN A 129 18.43 11.40 -2.14
N ASN A 130 17.90 10.30 -1.61
CA ASN A 130 18.37 9.64 -0.39
C ASN A 130 18.24 10.48 0.90
N THR A 131 17.54 11.62 0.86
CA THR A 131 17.34 12.52 2.01
C THR A 131 15.89 12.53 2.45
N LEU A 132 15.65 12.32 3.75
CA LEU A 132 14.31 12.39 4.34
C LEU A 132 13.87 13.85 4.52
N LYS A 133 12.68 14.19 4.04
CA LYS A 133 12.05 15.52 4.17
C LYS A 133 10.64 15.35 4.71
N LYS A 134 10.23 16.21 5.64
CA LYS A 134 8.84 16.30 6.10
C LYS A 134 8.00 16.95 5.00
N MET A 135 6.84 16.40 4.68
CA MET A 135 5.90 16.99 3.73
C MET A 135 4.90 17.91 4.44
N SER A 136 4.55 19.03 3.81
CA SER A 136 3.42 19.86 4.22
C SER A 136 2.16 19.40 3.49
N LEU A 137 1.05 19.32 4.23
CA LEU A 137 -0.29 18.99 3.71
C LEU A 137 -1.24 20.20 3.77
N GLU A 138 -0.76 21.38 4.15
CA GLU A 138 -1.61 22.56 4.37
C GLU A 138 -2.26 23.09 3.08
N THR A 139 -1.55 22.98 1.95
CA THR A 139 -1.99 23.46 0.65
C THR A 139 -1.60 22.46 -0.42
N ILE A 140 -2.35 21.36 -0.50
CA ILE A 140 -2.11 20.28 -1.45
C ILE A 140 -3.36 20.03 -2.31
N SER A 141 -3.14 19.68 -3.57
CA SER A 141 -4.23 19.29 -4.47
C SER A 141 -4.69 17.89 -4.10
N HIS A 142 -5.98 17.74 -3.78
CA HIS A 142 -6.49 16.48 -3.27
C HIS A 142 -7.99 16.28 -3.60
N SER A 143 -8.44 15.03 -3.50
CA SER A 143 -9.86 14.68 -3.41
C SER A 143 -10.06 13.63 -2.31
N LYS A 144 -11.28 13.49 -1.80
CA LYS A 144 -11.58 12.55 -0.71
C LYS A 144 -12.90 11.84 -0.90
N LEU A 145 -13.02 10.67 -0.27
CA LEU A 145 -14.23 9.87 -0.21
C LEU A 145 -14.42 9.32 1.20
N SER A 146 -15.52 9.68 1.85
CA SER A 146 -15.93 9.07 3.13
C SER A 146 -16.47 7.67 2.88
N LEU A 147 -16.05 6.68 3.67
CA LEU A 147 -16.55 5.31 3.56
C LEU A 147 -18.01 5.21 4.02
N THR A 148 -18.82 4.46 3.29
CA THR A 148 -20.15 4.06 3.75
C THR A 148 -20.05 2.92 4.76
N ASP A 149 -20.88 2.93 5.80
CA ASP A 149 -20.98 1.83 6.77
C ASP A 149 -19.63 1.41 7.41
N PRO A 150 -18.73 2.33 7.80
CA PRO A 150 -17.47 1.93 8.41
C PRO A 150 -17.73 1.34 9.80
N VAL A 151 -16.80 0.52 10.30
CA VAL A 151 -16.83 0.10 11.70
C VAL A 151 -16.93 1.33 12.62
N ALA A 152 -17.76 1.24 13.66
CA ALA A 152 -18.04 2.37 14.55
C ALA A 152 -16.76 2.88 15.24
N ILE A 153 -16.73 4.18 15.54
CA ILE A 153 -15.54 4.85 16.07
C ILE A 153 -15.10 4.30 17.44
N ASP A 154 -16.07 3.88 18.25
CA ASP A 154 -15.91 3.34 19.60
C ASP A 154 -15.97 1.81 19.66
N ALA A 155 -16.10 1.15 18.50
CA ALA A 155 -16.15 -0.30 18.43
C ALA A 155 -14.87 -0.93 18.99
N LYS A 156 -15.06 -1.95 19.84
CA LYS A 156 -13.97 -2.72 20.45
C LYS A 156 -14.17 -4.19 20.20
N ASP A 157 -13.06 -4.92 20.11
CA ASP A 157 -13.11 -6.37 20.11
C ASP A 157 -13.33 -6.95 21.51
N LYS A 158 -13.43 -8.28 21.58
CA LYS A 158 -13.60 -9.02 22.84
C LYS A 158 -12.49 -8.79 23.88
N ARG A 159 -11.34 -8.25 23.46
CA ARG A 159 -10.17 -7.94 24.31
C ARG A 159 -10.07 -6.43 24.61
N GLY A 160 -11.10 -5.65 24.26
CA GLY A 160 -11.15 -4.20 24.49
C GLY A 160 -10.31 -3.38 23.52
N ARG A 161 -9.76 -3.98 22.46
CA ARG A 161 -8.92 -3.27 21.48
C ARG A 161 -9.81 -2.52 20.50
N GLU A 162 -9.46 -1.27 20.21
CA GLU A 162 -10.18 -0.45 19.24
C GLU A 162 -10.15 -1.06 17.85
N LEU A 163 -11.32 -1.10 17.22
CA LEU A 163 -11.53 -1.67 15.89
C LEU A 163 -11.48 -0.61 14.78
N ARG A 164 -11.67 0.67 15.11
CA ARG A 164 -11.71 1.76 14.13
C ARG A 164 -10.48 1.82 13.25
N LYS A 165 -9.30 1.50 13.79
CA LYS A 165 -8.03 1.41 13.05
C LYS A 165 -8.02 0.39 11.90
N TRP A 166 -9.02 -0.50 11.83
CA TRP A 166 -9.18 -1.48 10.75
C TRP A 166 -10.23 -1.05 9.73
N ALA A 167 -10.81 0.16 9.81
CA ALA A 167 -11.75 0.65 8.81
C ALA A 167 -11.12 0.69 7.39
N VAL A 168 -9.83 0.99 7.31
CA VAL A 168 -8.98 0.86 6.13
C VAL A 168 -7.74 0.05 6.51
N ALA A 169 -7.84 -1.27 6.38
CA ALA A 169 -6.76 -2.18 6.77
C ALA A 169 -5.66 -2.27 5.70
N GLU A 170 -6.05 -2.31 4.42
CA GLU A 170 -5.14 -2.35 3.27
C GLU A 170 -5.87 -1.81 2.03
N MET A 171 -5.13 -1.23 1.09
CA MET A 171 -5.68 -0.78 -0.19
C MET A 171 -4.65 -0.77 -1.31
N LYS A 172 -5.10 -1.09 -2.52
CA LYS A 172 -4.29 -1.07 -3.74
C LYS A 172 -5.07 -0.48 -4.90
N TYR A 173 -4.42 0.36 -5.69
CA TYR A 173 -4.98 0.85 -6.95
C TYR A 173 -4.77 -0.19 -8.06
N ASN A 174 -5.83 -0.53 -8.81
CA ASN A 174 -5.70 -1.31 -10.03
C ASN A 174 -6.84 -1.01 -11.01
N SER A 175 -6.51 -0.82 -12.29
CA SER A 175 -7.49 -0.68 -13.39
C SER A 175 -8.59 0.37 -13.13
N GLY A 176 -8.24 1.57 -12.66
CA GLY A 176 -9.22 2.65 -12.41
C GLY A 176 -10.00 2.53 -11.10
N ARG A 177 -9.63 1.59 -10.22
CA ARG A 177 -10.31 1.35 -8.95
C ARG A 177 -9.34 1.27 -7.79
N ILE A 178 -9.81 1.70 -6.61
CA ILE A 178 -9.21 1.38 -5.32
C ILE A 178 -9.88 0.12 -4.79
N PHE A 179 -9.08 -0.92 -4.63
CA PHE A 179 -9.45 -2.09 -3.87
C PHE A 179 -9.11 -1.84 -2.41
N LEU A 180 -10.03 -2.11 -1.50
CA LEU A 180 -9.87 -1.80 -0.07
C LEU A 180 -10.38 -2.96 0.77
N SER A 181 -9.57 -3.43 1.72
CA SER A 181 -10.02 -4.29 2.80
C SER A 181 -10.15 -3.51 4.10
N GLY A 182 -11.19 -3.80 4.88
CA GLY A 182 -11.40 -3.18 6.17
C GLY A 182 -12.62 -3.72 6.90
N LEU A 183 -12.79 -3.28 8.14
CA LEU A 183 -13.94 -3.62 8.96
C LEU A 183 -15.12 -2.67 8.70
N SER A 184 -16.33 -3.25 8.68
CA SER A 184 -17.61 -2.54 8.57
C SER A 184 -18.50 -2.80 9.78
N ASN A 185 -19.63 -2.09 9.86
CA ASN A 185 -20.66 -2.32 10.86
C ASN A 185 -21.75 -3.33 10.42
N LYS A 186 -21.55 -4.05 9.30
CA LYS A 186 -22.51 -5.01 8.75
C LYS A 186 -22.41 -6.39 9.42
N GLU A 187 -23.37 -7.26 9.09
CA GLU A 187 -23.41 -8.66 9.52
C GLU A 187 -22.08 -9.39 9.30
N PHE A 188 -21.40 -9.12 8.18
CA PHE A 188 -20.01 -9.51 7.97
C PHE A 188 -19.08 -8.36 8.37
N ALA A 189 -18.34 -8.55 9.46
CA ALA A 189 -17.43 -7.55 9.97
C ALA A 189 -16.32 -7.23 8.96
N SER A 190 -15.76 -8.23 8.26
CA SER A 190 -14.77 -8.02 7.20
C SER A 190 -15.45 -7.66 5.88
N THR A 191 -15.04 -6.54 5.28
CA THR A 191 -15.52 -6.10 3.98
C THR A 191 -14.38 -5.86 3.01
N PHE A 192 -14.68 -6.12 1.75
CA PHE A 192 -13.83 -5.80 0.63
C PHE A 192 -14.58 -4.89 -0.35
N ARG A 193 -13.95 -3.78 -0.73
CA ARG A 193 -14.54 -2.74 -1.58
C ARG A 193 -13.77 -2.60 -2.87
N ALA A 194 -14.51 -2.34 -3.95
CA ALA A 194 -13.96 -1.87 -5.20
C ALA A 194 -14.60 -0.50 -5.47
N ILE A 195 -13.80 0.55 -5.31
CA ILE A 195 -14.22 1.95 -5.37
C ILE A 195 -13.67 2.53 -6.66
N ASP A 196 -14.53 3.08 -7.52
CA ASP A 196 -14.09 3.71 -8.76
C ASP A 196 -13.30 5.01 -8.45
N PHE A 197 -12.28 5.27 -9.27
CA PHE A 197 -11.51 6.51 -9.24
C PHE A 197 -11.52 7.18 -10.64
N PRO A 198 -11.79 8.49 -10.78
CA PRO A 198 -12.08 9.50 -9.75
C PRO A 198 -13.22 9.14 -8.80
N PHE A 199 -13.11 9.57 -7.55
CA PHE A 199 -14.09 9.23 -6.53
C PHE A 199 -15.50 9.68 -6.92
N ASN A 200 -16.46 8.80 -6.62
CA ASN A 200 -17.88 9.07 -6.70
C ASN A 200 -18.57 8.41 -5.50
N ASN A 201 -19.87 8.69 -5.31
CA ASN A 201 -20.60 8.21 -4.13
C ASN A 201 -20.94 6.70 -4.15
N LYS A 202 -20.61 5.96 -5.21
CA LYS A 202 -20.87 4.52 -5.30
C LYS A 202 -19.76 3.74 -4.61
N GLN A 203 -20.14 2.97 -3.60
CA GLN A 203 -19.23 2.07 -2.89
C GLN A 203 -19.79 0.66 -2.90
N ASN A 204 -19.25 -0.14 -3.80
CA ASN A 204 -19.58 -1.55 -3.88
C ASN A 204 -18.82 -2.32 -2.81
N GLN A 205 -19.53 -3.18 -2.08
CA GLN A 205 -18.98 -4.00 -1.01
C GLN A 205 -19.28 -5.47 -1.28
N THR A 206 -18.38 -6.35 -0.84
CA THR A 206 -18.55 -7.80 -0.82
C THR A 206 -17.93 -8.36 0.46
N SER A 207 -18.46 -9.50 0.94
CA SER A 207 -17.85 -10.24 2.03
C SER A 207 -16.91 -11.31 1.48
N LEU A 208 -15.82 -11.53 2.20
CA LEU A 208 -14.84 -12.57 1.88
C LEU A 208 -14.89 -13.65 2.97
N GLU A 209 -14.82 -14.91 2.55
CA GLU A 209 -14.69 -16.07 3.43
C GLU A 209 -13.43 -16.84 3.08
N ILE A 210 -12.69 -17.27 4.10
CA ILE A 210 -11.45 -18.03 3.93
C ILE A 210 -11.34 -19.17 4.93
N TYR A 211 -10.57 -20.20 4.57
CA TYR A 211 -10.24 -21.28 5.50
C TYR A 211 -9.03 -20.91 6.35
N HIS A 212 -9.18 -20.94 7.67
CA HIS A 212 -8.10 -20.71 8.59
C HIS A 212 -7.55 -22.04 9.10
N ALA A 213 -6.44 -22.49 8.50
CA ALA A 213 -5.87 -23.80 8.83
C ALA A 213 -5.39 -23.90 10.29
N ALA A 214 -5.00 -22.78 10.92
CA ALA A 214 -4.59 -22.73 12.33
C ALA A 214 -5.67 -23.17 13.34
N HIS A 215 -6.96 -23.08 12.99
CA HIS A 215 -8.07 -23.45 13.89
C HIS A 215 -9.20 -24.24 13.20
N GLY A 216 -9.05 -24.48 11.90
CA GLY A 216 -9.80 -25.50 11.17
C GLY A 216 -11.17 -25.07 10.67
N GLN A 217 -11.42 -23.77 10.53
CA GLN A 217 -12.75 -23.23 10.23
C GLN A 217 -12.72 -22.20 9.10
N TYR A 218 -13.87 -22.04 8.45
CA TYR A 218 -14.11 -20.92 7.54
C TYR A 218 -14.51 -19.68 8.34
N GLU A 219 -13.93 -18.51 8.03
CA GLU A 219 -14.19 -17.26 8.74
C GLU A 219 -14.44 -16.08 7.80
N THR A 220 -15.26 -15.14 8.27
CA THR A 220 -15.67 -13.91 7.57
C THR A 220 -15.36 -12.63 8.37
N HIS A 221 -14.69 -12.76 9.52
CA HIS A 221 -14.54 -11.66 10.47
C HIS A 221 -13.19 -10.95 10.36
N ALA A 222 -12.15 -11.62 9.85
CA ALA A 222 -10.83 -11.05 9.74
C ALA A 222 -10.71 -10.20 8.46
N PRO A 223 -10.32 -8.91 8.56
CA PRO A 223 -9.93 -8.15 7.38
C PRO A 223 -8.65 -8.74 6.80
N ILE A 224 -8.47 -8.58 5.48
CA ILE A 224 -7.18 -8.83 4.85
C ILE A 224 -6.16 -7.88 5.48
N LYS A 225 -4.98 -8.39 5.79
CA LYS A 225 -3.88 -7.60 6.35
C LYS A 225 -3.07 -6.89 5.28
N THR A 226 -2.78 -7.60 4.21
CA THR A 226 -2.07 -7.07 3.06
C THR A 226 -2.44 -7.89 1.82
N PHE A 227 -2.50 -7.28 0.65
CA PHE A 227 -2.79 -7.98 -0.60
C PHE A 227 -2.20 -7.29 -1.83
N ILE A 228 -2.14 -8.05 -2.92
CA ILE A 228 -1.85 -7.52 -4.26
C ILE A 228 -2.91 -7.96 -5.28
N PRO A 229 -3.43 -7.04 -6.10
CA PRO A 229 -4.09 -7.39 -7.37
C PRO A 229 -3.02 -7.85 -8.37
N THR A 230 -3.20 -9.03 -8.95
CA THR A 230 -2.22 -9.64 -9.84
C THR A 230 -2.89 -10.58 -10.85
N THR A 231 -2.09 -11.29 -11.64
CA THR A 231 -2.54 -12.37 -12.53
C THR A 231 -2.01 -13.71 -12.04
N VAL A 232 -2.89 -14.71 -11.99
CA VAL A 232 -2.58 -16.11 -11.67
C VAL A 232 -3.15 -16.97 -12.81
N LYS A 233 -2.31 -17.74 -13.50
CA LYS A 233 -2.69 -18.55 -14.68
C LYS A 233 -3.42 -17.73 -15.76
N GLY A 234 -2.94 -16.52 -16.04
CA GLY A 234 -3.53 -15.61 -17.02
C GLY A 234 -4.85 -14.94 -16.59
N SER A 235 -5.37 -15.25 -15.40
CA SER A 235 -6.62 -14.68 -14.88
C SER A 235 -6.35 -13.66 -13.77
N LYS A 236 -7.11 -12.55 -13.75
CA LYS A 236 -7.00 -11.53 -12.70
C LYS A 236 -7.40 -12.11 -11.35
N ALA A 237 -6.56 -11.92 -10.34
CA ALA A 237 -6.75 -12.44 -9.00
C ALA A 237 -6.23 -11.46 -7.94
N ILE A 238 -6.64 -11.67 -6.71
CA ILE A 238 -6.07 -11.03 -5.53
C ILE A 238 -5.37 -12.12 -4.70
N ILE A 239 -4.11 -11.88 -4.37
CA ILE A 239 -3.39 -12.69 -3.39
C ILE A 239 -3.40 -11.91 -2.07
N ALA A 240 -3.96 -12.50 -1.02
CA ALA A 240 -4.23 -11.84 0.25
C ALA A 240 -3.65 -12.61 1.44
N GLY A 241 -2.99 -11.90 2.36
CA GLY A 241 -2.51 -12.41 3.63
C GLY A 241 -3.38 -11.94 4.80
N TYR A 242 -3.57 -12.79 5.81
CA TYR A 242 -4.41 -12.49 6.98
C TYR A 242 -3.65 -12.69 8.31
N THR A 243 -4.21 -12.15 9.41
CA THR A 243 -3.61 -12.18 10.76
C THR A 243 -3.22 -13.58 11.24
N CYS A 244 -4.01 -14.61 10.93
CA CYS A 244 -3.75 -16.00 11.32
C CYS A 244 -2.87 -16.76 10.30
N THR A 245 -2.17 -16.02 9.44
CA THR A 245 -1.26 -16.50 8.38
C THR A 245 -1.80 -17.34 7.22
N PRO A 246 -3.10 -17.40 6.89
CA PRO A 246 -3.48 -17.95 5.60
C PRO A 246 -3.06 -16.99 4.48
N LEU A 247 -2.51 -17.57 3.42
CA LEU A 247 -2.33 -16.94 2.12
C LEU A 247 -3.44 -17.45 1.20
N VAL A 248 -4.20 -16.54 0.61
CA VAL A 248 -5.45 -16.85 -0.08
C VAL A 248 -5.48 -16.21 -1.45
N VAL A 249 -6.01 -16.93 -2.43
CA VAL A 249 -6.25 -16.43 -3.79
C VAL A 249 -7.75 -16.22 -4.00
N PHE A 250 -8.13 -15.02 -4.42
CA PHE A 250 -9.48 -14.66 -4.84
C PHE A 250 -9.51 -14.32 -6.34
N PRO A 251 -10.27 -15.04 -7.17
CA PRO A 251 -10.49 -14.63 -8.55
C PRO A 251 -11.26 -13.31 -8.62
N MET A 252 -10.73 -12.31 -9.33
CA MET A 252 -11.34 -10.97 -9.35
C MET A 252 -12.70 -10.93 -10.08
N ASP A 253 -12.96 -11.87 -10.99
CA ASP A 253 -14.24 -12.01 -11.69
C ASP A 253 -15.38 -12.48 -10.77
N LYS A 254 -15.04 -13.09 -9.63
CA LYS A 254 -16.01 -13.51 -8.60
C LYS A 254 -16.34 -12.39 -7.62
N ILE A 255 -15.42 -11.46 -7.38
CA ILE A 255 -15.59 -10.30 -6.51
C ILE A 255 -16.62 -9.33 -7.11
N LYS A 256 -17.90 -9.57 -6.82
CA LYS A 256 -19.03 -8.77 -7.29
C LYS A 256 -19.73 -8.05 -6.13
N PRO A 257 -20.27 -6.83 -6.37
CA PRO A 257 -21.03 -6.12 -5.36
C PRO A 257 -22.17 -6.98 -4.78
N GLY A 258 -22.33 -6.97 -3.47
CA GLY A 258 -23.41 -7.68 -2.76
C GLY A 258 -23.27 -9.20 -2.72
N THR A 259 -22.17 -9.77 -3.22
CA THR A 259 -21.95 -11.22 -3.19
C THR A 259 -21.08 -11.64 -2.00
N HIS A 260 -21.16 -12.92 -1.64
CA HIS A 260 -20.26 -13.57 -0.71
C HIS A 260 -19.21 -14.37 -1.49
N ASN A 261 -17.93 -14.12 -1.25
CA ASN A 261 -16.84 -14.71 -2.02
C ASN A 261 -15.92 -15.56 -1.16
N LYS A 262 -15.88 -16.84 -1.49
CA LYS A 262 -14.97 -17.80 -0.87
C LYS A 262 -13.62 -17.80 -1.57
N GLY A 263 -12.55 -17.56 -0.81
CA GLY A 263 -11.18 -17.58 -1.29
C GLY A 263 -10.57 -18.97 -1.20
N LYS A 264 -9.64 -19.26 -2.11
CA LYS A 264 -8.86 -20.49 -2.09
C LYS A 264 -7.65 -20.31 -1.18
N THR A 265 -7.64 -21.00 -0.04
CA THR A 265 -6.49 -20.97 0.89
C THR A 265 -5.37 -21.82 0.32
N ILE A 266 -4.28 -21.18 -0.10
CA ILE A 266 -3.17 -21.83 -0.79
C ILE A 266 -1.96 -22.10 0.11
N ALA A 267 -1.83 -21.38 1.22
CA ALA A 267 -0.79 -21.67 2.21
C ALA A 267 -1.21 -21.27 3.63
N GLU A 268 -0.66 -21.98 4.62
CA GLU A 268 -0.56 -21.55 6.01
C GLU A 268 0.89 -21.14 6.22
N LEU A 269 1.15 -19.85 6.45
CA LEU A 269 2.50 -19.31 6.61
C LEU A 269 3.04 -19.48 8.03
N GLY A 270 2.26 -20.14 8.90
CA GLY A 270 2.64 -20.73 10.16
C GLY A 270 2.29 -19.86 11.36
N ASN A 271 1.34 -20.38 12.15
CA ASN A 271 0.73 -19.75 13.33
C ASN A 271 1.73 -19.01 14.25
N GLY A 272 1.29 -17.88 14.81
CA GLY A 272 2.10 -16.96 15.61
C GLY A 272 2.84 -15.92 14.78
N ASN A 273 2.52 -15.84 13.48
CA ASN A 273 3.02 -14.86 12.53
C ASN A 273 1.84 -14.08 11.92
N THR A 274 2.11 -12.97 11.26
CA THR A 274 1.14 -12.18 10.49
C THR A 274 1.87 -11.55 9.30
N PRO A 275 1.37 -11.70 8.06
CA PRO A 275 1.87 -10.94 6.93
C PRO A 275 1.70 -9.44 7.19
N VAL A 276 2.78 -8.69 7.01
CA VAL A 276 2.82 -7.24 7.20
C VAL A 276 2.67 -6.55 5.86
N ASP A 277 3.44 -6.98 4.86
CA ASP A 277 3.35 -6.50 3.48
C ASP A 277 3.54 -7.62 2.46
N ILE A 278 2.93 -7.44 1.29
CA ILE A 278 3.09 -8.30 0.12
C ILE A 278 3.40 -7.44 -1.10
N ILE A 279 4.43 -7.83 -1.85
CA ILE A 279 4.76 -7.22 -3.14
C ILE A 279 5.05 -8.27 -4.20
N GLU A 280 4.83 -7.92 -5.46
CA GLU A 280 5.27 -8.70 -6.60
C GLU A 280 6.57 -8.11 -7.15
N VAL A 281 7.62 -8.92 -7.23
CA VAL A 281 8.88 -8.56 -7.89
C VAL A 281 8.99 -9.35 -9.18
N LYS A 282 9.34 -8.66 -10.27
CA LYS A 282 9.62 -9.27 -11.56
C LYS A 282 11.12 -9.24 -11.82
N ASN A 283 11.67 -10.36 -12.26
CA ASN A 283 13.03 -10.43 -12.78
C ASN A 283 13.01 -11.23 -14.08
N GLU A 284 13.32 -10.56 -15.19
CA GLU A 284 13.15 -11.11 -16.54
C GLU A 284 11.71 -11.65 -16.73
N ASP A 285 11.57 -12.91 -17.12
CA ASP A 285 10.26 -13.57 -17.31
C ASP A 285 9.72 -14.21 -16.02
N LYS A 286 10.47 -14.16 -14.91
CA LYS A 286 10.09 -14.76 -13.63
C LYS A 286 9.40 -13.74 -12.73
N ARG A 287 8.44 -14.24 -11.96
CA ARG A 287 7.64 -13.45 -11.02
C ARG A 287 7.74 -14.06 -9.64
N TYR A 288 7.98 -13.22 -8.65
CA TYR A 288 8.12 -13.62 -7.27
C TYR A 288 7.18 -12.83 -6.37
N LEU A 289 6.58 -13.51 -5.42
CA LEU A 289 5.84 -12.90 -4.33
C LEU A 289 6.78 -12.77 -3.12
N LEU A 290 6.97 -11.54 -2.65
CA LEU A 290 7.64 -11.30 -1.37
C LEU A 290 6.61 -11.02 -0.29
N ILE A 291 6.80 -11.62 0.89
CA ILE A 291 5.91 -11.46 2.05
C ILE A 291 6.73 -11.11 3.28
N ALA A 292 6.60 -9.87 3.77
CA ALA A 292 7.11 -9.45 5.08
C ALA A 292 6.18 -9.97 6.18
N ASN A 293 6.76 -10.25 7.34
CA ASN A 293 6.13 -11.05 8.39
C ASN A 293 6.50 -10.50 9.77
N THR A 294 5.58 -10.55 10.73
CA THR A 294 5.84 -10.09 12.10
C THR A 294 6.82 -10.98 12.86
N ASN A 295 6.83 -12.28 12.58
CA ASN A 295 7.59 -13.26 13.37
C ASN A 295 8.29 -14.32 12.49
N ARG A 296 8.51 -14.00 11.22
CA ARG A 296 9.23 -14.86 10.27
C ARG A 296 10.14 -14.02 9.37
N PRO A 297 11.17 -14.63 8.76
CA PRO A 297 11.94 -13.96 7.73
C PRO A 297 11.06 -13.54 6.54
N LEU A 298 11.59 -12.64 5.72
CA LEU A 298 11.03 -12.29 4.43
C LEU A 298 10.91 -13.55 3.57
N MET A 299 9.68 -13.91 3.21
CA MET A 299 9.42 -15.08 2.38
C MET A 299 9.46 -14.69 0.90
N LYS A 300 10.05 -15.54 0.07
CA LYS A 300 10.01 -15.47 -1.39
C LYS A 300 9.28 -16.71 -1.93
N LEU A 301 8.22 -16.47 -2.68
CA LEU A 301 7.41 -17.47 -3.36
C LEU A 301 7.56 -17.32 -4.87
N ASP A 302 7.77 -18.41 -5.60
CA ASP A 302 7.75 -18.39 -7.07
C ASP A 302 6.29 -18.46 -7.54
N PHE A 303 5.92 -17.59 -8.49
CA PHE A 303 4.58 -17.67 -9.07
C PHE A 303 4.36 -18.98 -9.81
N THR A 304 5.40 -19.62 -10.33
CA THR A 304 5.32 -20.94 -10.97
C THR A 304 4.85 -22.00 -9.96
N ASP A 305 5.39 -21.99 -8.74
CA ASP A 305 4.97 -22.90 -7.67
C ASP A 305 3.52 -22.61 -7.26
N LEU A 306 3.17 -21.33 -7.07
CA LEU A 306 1.82 -20.88 -6.73
C LEU A 306 0.80 -21.28 -7.79
N GLU A 307 1.13 -21.12 -9.07
CA GLU A 307 0.28 -21.49 -10.19
C GLU A 307 0.20 -23.02 -10.34
N SER A 308 1.27 -23.75 -10.09
CA SER A 308 1.23 -25.22 -10.12
C SER A 308 0.38 -25.83 -8.99
N TYR A 309 0.17 -25.08 -7.90
CA TYR A 309 -0.57 -25.55 -6.72
C TYR A 309 -2.09 -25.65 -6.96
N ASN A 310 -2.56 -26.88 -7.16
CA ASN A 310 -3.96 -27.16 -7.46
C ASN A 310 -4.81 -27.52 -6.22
N GLU A 311 -4.19 -27.79 -5.07
CA GLU A 311 -4.88 -28.12 -3.82
C GLU A 311 -5.46 -26.88 -3.12
N GLU A 312 -6.37 -27.06 -2.17
CA GLU A 312 -6.85 -26.02 -1.24
C GLU A 312 -6.70 -26.56 0.19
N LEU A 313 -6.17 -25.74 1.09
CA LEU A 313 -6.15 -26.10 2.50
C LEU A 313 -7.57 -26.03 3.05
N THR A 314 -8.10 -27.20 3.38
CA THR A 314 -9.43 -27.39 4.00
C THR A 314 -9.36 -28.26 5.25
N THR A 315 -8.14 -28.59 5.69
CA THR A 315 -7.87 -29.34 6.92
C THR A 315 -6.93 -28.57 7.85
N PRO A 316 -7.03 -28.75 9.18
CA PRO A 316 -6.23 -27.98 10.12
C PRO A 316 -4.73 -28.33 10.07
N VAL A 317 -3.88 -27.33 10.22
CA VAL A 317 -2.44 -27.53 10.46
C VAL A 317 -2.21 -27.67 11.96
N THR A 318 -2.07 -28.91 12.43
CA THR A 318 -2.06 -29.25 13.86
C THR A 318 -0.71 -28.98 14.55
N LYS A 319 0.39 -28.97 13.79
CA LYS A 319 1.72 -28.66 14.32
C LYS A 319 1.88 -27.14 14.48
N LYS A 320 2.02 -26.67 15.72
CA LYS A 320 2.22 -25.24 16.03
C LYS A 320 3.42 -24.67 15.27
N GLY A 321 3.21 -23.56 14.59
CA GLY A 321 4.23 -22.89 13.79
C GLY A 321 4.66 -23.64 12.52
N ALA A 322 4.02 -24.75 12.16
CA ALA A 322 4.26 -25.37 10.86
C ALA A 322 3.61 -24.56 9.74
N SER A 323 4.24 -24.56 8.58
CA SER A 323 3.62 -24.09 7.34
C SER A 323 3.10 -25.25 6.52
N ALA A 324 2.12 -24.99 5.65
CA ALA A 324 1.56 -25.94 4.70
C ALA A 324 1.16 -25.24 3.40
N GLY A 325 0.95 -26.00 2.33
CA GLY A 325 0.55 -25.48 1.02
C GLY A 325 1.73 -25.09 0.14
N VAL A 326 1.61 -24.00 -0.62
CA VAL A 326 2.66 -23.58 -1.57
C VAL A 326 4.01 -23.38 -0.87
N THR A 327 5.07 -23.88 -1.48
CA THR A 327 6.44 -23.76 -1.01
C THR A 327 6.96 -22.34 -1.11
N TYR A 328 7.83 -21.96 -0.19
CA TYR A 328 8.52 -20.68 -0.17
C TYR A 328 9.96 -20.84 0.33
N VAL A 329 10.80 -19.87 0.01
CA VAL A 329 12.17 -19.75 0.53
C VAL A 329 12.24 -18.56 1.49
N ASN A 330 12.91 -18.74 2.62
CA ASN A 330 13.20 -17.63 3.53
C ASN A 330 14.46 -16.89 3.05
N LEU A 331 14.31 -15.59 2.76
CA LEU A 331 15.45 -14.69 2.57
C LEU A 331 16.03 -14.29 3.93
N PRO A 332 17.33 -13.94 4.02
CA PRO A 332 17.99 -13.62 5.30
C PRO A 332 17.66 -12.20 5.79
N TYR A 333 16.40 -11.81 5.70
CA TYR A 333 15.88 -10.55 6.21
C TYR A 333 14.82 -10.85 7.26
N VAL A 334 15.10 -10.51 8.51
CA VAL A 334 14.15 -10.62 9.64
C VAL A 334 13.68 -9.22 10.05
N ASN A 335 12.50 -9.13 10.69
CA ASN A 335 11.91 -7.86 11.16
C ASN A 335 11.79 -6.80 10.05
N VAL A 336 11.41 -7.23 8.84
CA VAL A 336 11.00 -6.31 7.78
C VAL A 336 9.63 -5.75 8.17
N GLN A 337 9.56 -4.44 8.32
CA GLN A 337 8.38 -3.72 8.78
C GLN A 337 7.56 -3.15 7.63
N GLN A 338 8.22 -2.78 6.53
CA GLN A 338 7.57 -2.24 5.33
C GLN A 338 8.28 -2.75 4.07
N LEU A 339 7.53 -2.99 3.00
CA LEU A 339 8.03 -3.39 1.68
C LEU A 339 7.34 -2.59 0.57
N ASP A 340 8.12 -2.18 -0.43
CA ASP A 340 7.57 -1.79 -1.71
C ASP A 340 8.54 -2.16 -2.85
N THR A 341 8.04 -2.16 -4.08
CA THR A 341 8.85 -2.28 -5.29
C THR A 341 9.59 -0.98 -5.57
N LEU A 342 10.85 -1.10 -6.00
CA LEU A 342 11.60 0.03 -6.55
C LEU A 342 11.92 -0.32 -8.00
N LYS A 343 11.37 0.47 -8.92
CA LYS A 343 11.46 0.24 -10.36
C LYS A 343 12.92 0.05 -10.78
N ASP A 344 13.15 -0.95 -11.63
CA ASP A 344 14.46 -1.35 -12.19
C ASP A 344 15.51 -1.83 -11.17
N ILE A 345 15.15 -1.88 -9.87
CA ILE A 345 16.07 -2.21 -8.77
C ILE A 345 15.57 -3.39 -7.93
N GLY A 346 14.29 -3.75 -7.97
CA GLY A 346 13.74 -4.90 -7.26
C GLY A 346 12.78 -4.47 -6.16
N PHE A 347 13.26 -4.44 -4.92
CA PHE A 347 12.45 -4.07 -3.76
C PHE A 347 13.21 -3.20 -2.76
N LEU A 348 12.44 -2.44 -2.00
CA LEU A 348 12.84 -1.57 -0.92
C LEU A 348 12.24 -2.09 0.37
N MET A 349 12.96 -1.93 1.48
CA MET A 349 12.48 -2.36 2.79
C MET A 349 12.84 -1.36 3.88
N ILE A 350 11.95 -1.27 4.87
CA ILE A 350 12.27 -0.75 6.20
C ILE A 350 12.46 -1.96 7.10
N GLN A 351 13.66 -2.15 7.63
CA GLN A 351 14.03 -3.32 8.42
C GLN A 351 14.62 -2.93 9.77
N ARG A 352 14.18 -3.61 10.85
CA ARG A 352 14.86 -3.54 12.14
C ARG A 352 15.91 -4.63 12.27
N GLU A 353 17.17 -4.22 12.12
CA GLU A 353 18.32 -5.12 12.18
C GLU A 353 18.58 -5.62 13.61
N SER A 354 19.36 -6.69 13.75
CA SER A 354 19.70 -7.28 15.07
C SER A 354 20.48 -6.34 15.98
N SER A 355 21.15 -5.33 15.41
CA SER A 355 21.81 -4.24 16.13
C SER A 355 20.82 -3.23 16.76
N GLY A 356 19.54 -3.32 16.43
CA GLY A 356 18.54 -2.29 16.74
C GLY A 356 18.53 -1.13 15.74
N ASN A 357 19.31 -1.17 14.65
CA ASN A 357 19.28 -0.13 13.61
C ASN A 357 18.01 -0.22 12.75
N LEU A 358 17.25 0.90 12.57
CA LEU A 358 16.09 0.94 11.65
C LEU A 358 16.56 1.47 10.32
N ALA A 359 16.73 0.57 9.37
CA ALA A 359 17.28 0.93 8.07
C ALA A 359 16.17 0.96 7.02
N LEU A 360 16.05 2.08 6.31
CA LEU A 360 15.48 2.09 4.96
C LEU A 360 16.60 1.70 3.99
N LYS A 361 16.42 0.62 3.24
CA LYS A 361 17.45 0.14 2.31
C LYS A 361 16.87 -0.68 1.16
N VAL A 362 17.62 -0.70 0.07
CA VAL A 362 17.35 -1.55 -1.08
C VAL A 362 17.66 -3.02 -0.77
N GLY A 363 16.75 -3.91 -1.19
CA GLY A 363 16.96 -5.35 -1.16
C GLY A 363 17.83 -5.83 -2.32
N SER A 364 18.59 -6.92 -2.11
CA SER A 364 19.50 -7.40 -3.16
C SER A 364 18.76 -8.10 -4.30
N ASN A 365 18.96 -7.64 -5.54
CA ASN A 365 18.46 -8.35 -6.72
C ASN A 365 19.06 -9.72 -6.96
N TRP A 366 20.18 -10.04 -6.30
CA TRP A 366 20.79 -11.36 -6.39
C TRP A 366 19.82 -12.48 -5.97
N TRP A 367 18.84 -12.19 -5.10
CA TRP A 367 17.83 -13.16 -4.66
C TRP A 367 16.87 -13.62 -5.77
N PHE A 368 16.86 -12.97 -6.93
CA PHE A 368 15.94 -13.29 -8.03
C PHE A 368 16.64 -13.81 -9.29
N LYS A 369 17.97 -13.96 -9.25
CA LYS A 369 18.76 -14.50 -10.36
C LYS A 369 18.60 -16.00 -10.50
#